data_AF-A0A0L0BPK4-F1
#
_entry.id   AF-A0A0L0BPK4-F1
#
_cell.length_a   1.000
_cell.length_b   1.000
_cell.length_c   1.000
_cell.angle_alpha   90.00
_cell.angle_beta   90.00
_cell.angle_gamma   90.00
#
_symmetry.space_group_name_H-M   'P 1'
#
loop_
_entity.id
_entity.type
_entity.pdbx_description
1 polymer ?
#
loop_
_entity_poly.entity_id
_entity_poly.type
_entity_poly.pdbx_seq_one_letter_code
_entity_poly.pdbx_strand_id
1 'polypeptide(L)'
;MVSIGPNNTRIPAKLYENMNWSSASIATRKLLMAIFDRNVLATHSMTGKPSPAFKDHGKPIKQQLDPLIVADIIFAVTRKCKASDKEVRNAITTKCADENKMMKLQMNKRTPMREMNKENMMR
;
A
#
# COMPACT_ATOMS: atom_id res chain seq x y z
N MET A 1 -15.87 8.57 14.13
CA MET A 1 -14.69 8.77 13.26
C MET A 1 -13.74 9.71 13.96
N VAL A 2 -12.42 9.55 13.78
CA VAL A 2 -11.37 10.41 14.36
C VAL A 2 -10.49 10.93 13.24
N SER A 3 -10.17 12.22 13.25
CA SER A 3 -9.19 12.80 12.33
C SER A 3 -7.78 12.45 12.78
N ILE A 4 -6.93 12.01 11.86
CA ILE A 4 -5.53 11.66 12.16
C ILE A 4 -4.55 12.79 11.85
N GLY A 5 -4.98 13.82 11.12
CA GLY A 5 -4.11 14.91 10.69
C GLY A 5 -4.85 16.17 10.24
N PRO A 6 -4.09 17.21 9.84
CA PRO A 6 -4.62 18.53 9.47
C PRO A 6 -5.48 18.52 8.21
N ASN A 7 -5.33 17.55 7.30
CA ASN A 7 -6.14 17.44 6.08
C ASN A 7 -7.45 16.66 6.31
N ASN A 8 -7.80 16.39 7.57
CA ASN A 8 -9.05 15.75 7.98
C ASN A 8 -9.25 14.35 7.39
N THR A 9 -8.16 13.60 7.20
CA THR A 9 -8.22 12.16 6.94
C THR A 9 -8.78 11.45 8.18
N ARG A 10 -9.87 10.69 8.02
CA ARG A 10 -10.60 10.10 9.15
C ARG A 10 -10.58 8.57 9.11
N ILE A 11 -10.49 7.97 10.30
CA ILE A 11 -10.64 6.52 10.50
C ILE A 11 -11.64 6.23 11.63
N PRO A 12 -12.15 5.00 11.78
CA PRO A 12 -12.97 4.61 12.93
C PRO A 12 -12.25 4.81 14.26
N ALA A 13 -12.94 5.36 15.27
CA ALA A 13 -12.34 5.65 16.59
C ALA A 13 -11.77 4.40 17.25
N LYS A 14 -12.56 3.31 17.25
CA LYS A 14 -12.14 2.00 17.76
C LYS A 14 -10.88 1.48 17.07
N LEU A 15 -10.66 1.78 15.79
CA LEU A 15 -9.44 1.37 15.11
C LEU A 15 -8.25 2.18 15.65
N TYR A 16 -8.40 3.50 15.76
CA TYR A 16 -7.37 4.43 16.25
C TYR A 16 -6.93 4.12 17.69
N GLU A 17 -7.88 3.84 18.58
CA GLU A 17 -7.63 3.50 19.98
C GLU A 17 -6.86 2.17 20.11
N ASN A 18 -7.16 1.20 19.26
CA ASN A 18 -6.54 -0.14 19.26
C ASN A 18 -5.30 -0.23 18.34
N MET A 19 -4.70 0.90 17.97
CA MET A 19 -3.47 0.91 17.20
C MET A 19 -2.26 0.72 18.09
N ASN A 20 -1.30 -0.09 17.63
CA ASN A 20 0.00 -0.16 18.26
C ASN A 20 0.87 1.02 17.77
N TRP A 21 0.98 2.05 18.61
CA TRP A 21 1.81 3.22 18.36
C TRP A 21 3.28 3.06 18.80
N SER A 22 3.71 1.90 19.30
CA SER A 22 5.13 1.65 19.62
C SER A 22 5.97 1.29 18.39
N SER A 23 5.35 1.00 17.25
CA SER A 23 6.03 0.67 16.00
C SER A 23 5.48 1.48 14.84
N ALA A 24 6.31 2.37 14.28
CA ALA A 24 5.94 3.19 13.13
C ALA A 24 5.56 2.34 11.90
N SER A 25 6.29 1.25 11.64
CA SER A 25 5.98 0.33 10.55
C SER A 25 4.60 -0.31 10.70
N ILE A 26 4.27 -0.84 11.88
CA ILE A 26 2.97 -1.47 12.14
C ILE A 26 1.84 -0.44 12.08
N ALA A 27 2.01 0.71 12.74
CA ALA A 27 1.02 1.79 12.75
C ALA A 27 0.73 2.28 11.32
N THR A 28 1.77 2.56 10.54
CA THR A 28 1.66 3.02 9.15
C THR A 28 0.91 2.00 8.29
N ARG A 29 1.28 0.72 8.37
CA ARG A 29 0.63 -0.36 7.60
C ARG A 29 -0.85 -0.51 7.96
N LYS A 30 -1.19 -0.36 9.24
CA LYS A 30 -2.58 -0.45 9.73
C LYS A 30 -3.41 0.74 9.26
N LEU A 31 -2.85 1.96 9.27
CA LEU A 31 -3.53 3.15 8.70
C LEU A 31 -3.77 3.01 7.20
N LEU A 32 -2.75 2.61 6.44
CA LEU A 32 -2.88 2.40 4.99
C LEU A 32 -4.02 1.43 4.66
N MET A 33 -4.09 0.31 5.39
CA MET A 33 -5.14 -0.69 5.22
C MET A 33 -6.53 -0.24 5.67
N ALA A 34 -6.62 0.78 6.53
CA ALA A 34 -7.88 1.34 7.00
C ALA A 34 -8.41 2.44 6.08
N ILE A 35 -7.54 3.11 5.33
CA ILE A 35 -7.88 4.28 4.52
C ILE A 35 -7.96 3.94 3.03
N PHE A 36 -7.06 3.09 2.54
CA PHE A 36 -6.98 2.72 1.14
C PHE A 36 -7.41 1.27 0.92
N ASP A 37 -8.12 1.05 -0.18
CA ASP A 37 -8.38 -0.29 -0.67
C ASP A 37 -7.08 -1.00 -1.06
N ARG A 38 -7.07 -2.33 -0.91
CA ARG A 38 -5.92 -3.15 -1.31
C ARG A 38 -5.53 -2.95 -2.78
N ASN A 39 -6.52 -2.74 -3.65
CA ASN A 39 -6.27 -2.47 -5.07
C ASN A 39 -5.50 -1.15 -5.27
N VAL A 40 -5.88 -0.09 -4.54
CA VAL A 40 -5.16 1.19 -4.57
C VAL A 40 -3.72 0.98 -4.09
N LEU A 41 -3.52 0.33 -2.93
CA LEU A 41 -2.18 0.05 -2.42
C LEU A 41 -1.32 -0.81 -3.37
N ALA A 42 -1.92 -1.73 -4.11
CA ALA A 42 -1.23 -2.58 -5.07
C ALA A 42 -0.82 -1.86 -6.37
N THR A 43 -1.61 -0.88 -6.80
CA THR A 43 -1.45 -0.19 -8.10
C THR A 43 -0.84 1.20 -7.98
N HIS A 44 -0.78 1.76 -6.79
CA HIS A 44 -0.20 3.08 -6.50
C HIS A 44 1.17 2.99 -5.82
N SER A 45 1.84 4.13 -5.72
CA SER A 45 3.11 4.31 -5.05
C SER A 45 3.18 5.66 -4.35
N MET A 46 4.21 5.87 -3.54
CA MET A 46 4.41 7.13 -2.82
C MET A 46 4.54 8.37 -3.72
N THR A 47 5.14 8.23 -4.89
CA THR A 47 5.49 9.37 -5.77
C THR A 47 4.92 9.27 -7.17
N GLY A 48 4.35 8.13 -7.55
CA GLY A 48 3.92 7.84 -8.92
C GLY A 48 5.07 7.71 -9.94
N LYS A 49 6.33 7.87 -9.50
CA LYS A 49 7.49 7.86 -10.40
C LYS A 49 7.93 6.43 -10.68
N PRO A 50 8.31 6.10 -11.93
CA PRO A 50 8.94 4.83 -12.22
C PRO A 50 10.26 4.71 -11.46
N SER A 51 10.58 3.50 -11.01
CA SER A 51 11.89 3.24 -10.39
C SER A 51 12.99 3.47 -11.42
N PRO A 52 14.04 4.26 -11.10
CA PRO A 52 15.18 4.44 -11.99
C PRO A 52 15.85 3.11 -12.38
N ALA A 53 15.81 2.11 -11.50
CA ALA A 53 16.36 0.78 -11.73
C ALA A 53 15.55 -0.07 -12.74
N PHE A 54 14.39 0.41 -13.20
CA PHE A 54 13.51 -0.33 -14.12
C PHE A 54 13.05 0.50 -15.32
N LYS A 55 13.76 1.57 -15.69
CA LYS A 55 13.35 2.50 -16.77
C LYS A 55 13.05 1.77 -18.09
N ASP A 56 13.82 0.74 -18.42
CA ASP A 56 13.72 0.04 -19.72
C ASP A 56 12.90 -1.26 -19.66
N HIS A 57 12.36 -1.61 -18.49
CA HIS A 57 11.67 -2.89 -18.28
C HIS A 57 10.17 -2.86 -18.67
N GLY A 58 9.69 -1.78 -19.30
CA GLY A 58 8.30 -1.65 -19.74
C GLY A 58 7.26 -1.81 -18.63
N LYS A 59 7.65 -1.63 -17.35
CA LYS A 59 6.74 -1.84 -16.22
C LYS A 59 5.66 -0.75 -16.22
N PRO A 60 4.40 -1.10 -15.95
CA PRO A 60 3.33 -0.10 -15.83
C PRO A 60 3.69 0.97 -14.80
N ILE A 61 3.48 2.23 -15.17
CA ILE A 61 3.68 3.37 -14.26
C ILE A 61 2.56 3.35 -13.23
N LYS A 62 2.94 3.34 -11.95
CA LYS A 62 2.00 3.39 -10.83
C LYS A 62 1.51 4.82 -10.62
N GLN A 63 0.25 4.99 -10.25
CA GLN A 63 -0.26 6.29 -9.81
C GLN A 63 0.32 6.68 -8.44
N GLN A 64 0.23 7.97 -8.08
CA GLN A 64 0.62 8.45 -6.76
C GLN A 64 -0.55 8.28 -5.78
N LEU A 65 -0.29 7.78 -4.57
CA LEU A 65 -1.27 7.85 -3.48
C LEU A 65 -1.69 9.31 -3.23
N ASP A 66 -2.92 9.51 -2.75
CA ASP A 66 -3.40 10.85 -2.39
C ASP A 66 -2.41 11.54 -1.44
N PRO A 67 -1.79 12.67 -1.86
CA PRO A 67 -0.72 13.30 -1.10
C PRO A 67 -1.21 13.91 0.22
N LEU A 68 -2.49 14.31 0.33
CA LEU A 68 -3.06 14.87 1.55
C LEU A 68 -3.29 13.78 2.60
N ILE A 69 -3.78 12.61 2.16
CA ILE A 69 -3.91 11.44 3.03
C ILE A 69 -2.54 10.96 3.50
N VAL A 70 -1.56 10.89 2.61
CA VAL A 70 -0.18 10.52 2.96
C VAL A 70 0.41 11.50 3.97
N ALA A 71 0.19 12.81 3.79
CA ALA A 71 0.65 13.82 4.73
C ALA A 71 0.03 13.62 6.13
N ASP A 72 -1.24 13.28 6.22
CA ASP A 72 -1.93 13.00 7.48
C ASP A 72 -1.43 11.71 8.16
N ILE A 73 -1.12 10.67 7.39
CA ILE A 73 -0.50 9.43 7.92
C ILE A 73 0.87 9.76 8.52
N ILE A 74 1.70 10.50 7.78
CA ILE A 74 3.01 10.95 8.26
C ILE A 74 2.85 11.80 9.53
N PHE A 75 1.94 12.77 9.51
CA PHE A 75 1.66 13.63 10.65
C PHE A 75 1.32 12.82 11.91
N ALA A 76 0.43 11.84 11.80
CA ALA A 76 -0.03 11.01 12.91
C ALA A 76 1.10 10.13 13.46
N VAL A 77 1.76 9.38 12.58
CA VAL A 77 2.75 8.36 12.97
C VAL A 77 4.01 9.00 13.54
N THR A 78 4.52 10.07 12.93
CA THR A 78 5.72 10.77 13.44
C THR A 78 5.51 11.27 14.87
N ARG A 79 4.32 11.82 15.18
CA ARG A 79 3.99 12.32 16.52
C ARG A 79 3.73 11.22 17.54
N LYS A 80 2.99 10.18 17.15
CA LYS A 80 2.58 9.10 18.06
C LYS A 80 3.69 8.09 18.32
N CYS A 81 4.49 7.78 17.31
CA CYS A 81 5.56 6.80 17.38
C CYS A 81 6.95 7.44 17.61
N LYS A 82 7.06 8.78 17.63
CA LYS A 82 8.35 9.51 17.65
C LYS A 82 9.29 9.10 16.51
N ALA A 83 8.71 8.74 15.36
CA ALA A 83 9.43 8.26 14.19
C ALA A 83 9.82 9.39 13.24
N SER A 84 10.84 9.15 12.42
CA SER A 84 11.21 10.10 11.36
C SER A 84 10.26 10.02 10.16
N ASP A 85 10.10 11.14 9.44
CA ASP A 85 9.34 11.17 8.18
C ASP A 85 9.87 10.12 7.17
N LYS A 86 11.20 9.95 7.08
CA LYS A 86 11.85 8.94 6.24
C LYS A 86 11.40 7.52 6.58
N GLU A 87 11.33 7.18 7.87
CA GLU A 87 10.91 5.86 8.33
C GLU A 87 9.46 5.56 7.92
N VAL A 88 8.56 6.53 8.09
CA VAL A 88 7.15 6.40 7.68
C VAL A 88 7.03 6.23 6.17
N ARG A 89 7.72 7.06 5.38
CA ARG A 89 7.71 6.97 3.90
C ARG A 89 8.25 5.63 3.39
N ASN A 90 9.27 5.09 4.05
CA ASN A 90 9.80 3.76 3.74
C ASN A 90 8.75 2.68 4.02
N ALA A 91 8.07 2.75 5.17
CA ALA A 91 7.00 1.81 5.50
C ALA A 91 5.84 1.86 4.49
N ILE A 92 5.45 3.04 4.00
CA ILE A 92 4.43 3.18 2.96
C ILE A 92 4.90 2.56 1.64
N THR A 93 6.14 2.85 1.23
CA THR A 93 6.72 2.31 -0.01
C THR A 93 6.74 0.78 0.00
N THR A 94 7.21 0.19 1.10
CA THR A 94 7.26 -1.27 1.27
C THR A 94 5.86 -1.87 1.27
N LYS A 95 4.89 -1.24 1.96
CA LYS A 95 3.51 -1.74 1.97
C LYS A 95 2.87 -1.76 0.59
N CYS A 96 3.09 -0.73 -0.23
CA CYS A 96 2.59 -0.71 -1.62
C CYS A 96 3.27 -1.78 -2.49
N ALA A 97 4.55 -2.07 -2.24
CA ALA A 97 5.26 -3.15 -2.92
C ALA A 97 4.72 -4.53 -2.50
N ASP A 98 4.45 -4.73 -1.22
CA ASP A 98 3.87 -5.96 -0.67
C ASP A 98 2.49 -6.24 -1.28
N GLU A 99 1.58 -5.25 -1.30
CA GLU A 99 0.25 -5.41 -1.90
C GLU A 99 0.33 -5.68 -3.41
N ASN A 100 1.27 -5.06 -4.13
CA ASN A 100 1.50 -5.38 -5.54
C ASN A 100 1.95 -6.83 -5.74
N LYS A 101 2.87 -7.32 -4.90
CA LYS A 101 3.33 -8.71 -4.92
C LYS A 101 2.17 -9.66 -4.63
N MET A 102 1.35 -9.36 -3.63
CA MET A 102 0.19 -10.16 -3.26
C MET A 102 -0.86 -10.19 -4.38
N MET A 103 -1.14 -9.06 -5.03
CA MET A 103 -2.05 -8.97 -6.17
C MET A 103 -1.59 -9.85 -7.33
N LYS A 104 -0.30 -9.81 -7.69
CA LYS A 104 0.27 -10.66 -8.74
C LYS A 104 0.19 -12.15 -8.40
N LEU A 105 0.49 -12.52 -7.15
CA LEU A 105 0.35 -13.90 -6.69
C LEU A 105 -1.10 -14.39 -6.78
N GLN A 106 -2.08 -13.55 -6.46
CA GLN A 106 -3.50 -13.89 -6.60
C GLN A 106 -3.93 -14.01 -8.05
N MET A 107 -3.44 -13.14 -8.94
CA MET A 107 -3.68 -13.25 -10.38
C MET A 107 -3.13 -14.57 -10.93
N ASN A 108 -1.88 -14.92 -10.61
CA ASN A 108 -1.26 -16.16 -11.06
C ASN A 108 -1.98 -17.41 -10.52
N LYS A 109 -2.50 -17.36 -9.28
CA LYS A 109 -3.32 -18.44 -8.70
C LYS A 109 -4.70 -18.58 -9.35
N ARG A 110 -5.24 -17.51 -9.97
CA ARG A 110 -6.47 -17.57 -10.77
C ARG A 110 -6.21 -18.11 -12.18
N THR A 111 -4.94 -18.24 -12.59
CA THR A 111 -4.55 -18.69 -13.94
C THR A 111 -4.50 -20.21 -14.21
N PRO A 112 -4.75 -21.19 -13.33
CA PRO A 112 -4.68 -22.60 -13.74
C PRO A 112 -6.06 -23.18 -14.14
N MET A 113 -6.43 -23.07 -15.44
CA MET A 113 -7.37 -24.01 -16.13
C MET A 113 -7.40 -23.85 -17.66
N ARG A 114 -6.92 -22.74 -18.25
CA ARG A 114 -7.03 -22.52 -19.72
C ARG A 114 -5.95 -23.22 -20.56
N GLU A 115 -4.79 -23.53 -19.99
CA GLU A 115 -3.70 -24.18 -20.76
C GLU A 115 -3.80 -25.71 -20.75
N MET A 116 -4.30 -26.34 -19.67
CA MET A 116 -4.48 -27.79 -19.60
C MET A 116 -5.60 -28.34 -20.52
N ASN A 117 -6.60 -27.52 -20.88
CA ASN A 117 -7.70 -27.97 -21.75
C ASN A 117 -7.36 -27.96 -23.25
N LYS A 118 -6.23 -27.37 -23.68
CA LYS A 118 -5.83 -27.40 -25.10
C LYS A 118 -5.06 -28.66 -25.48
N GLU A 119 -4.27 -29.23 -24.57
CA GLU A 119 -3.50 -30.47 -24.84
C GLU A 119 -4.40 -31.72 -24.87
N ASN A 120 -5.49 -31.76 -24.09
CA ASN A 120 -6.40 -32.90 -24.07
C ASN A 120 -7.42 -32.93 -25.22
N MET A 121 -7.40 -31.95 -26.13
CA MET A 121 -8.28 -31.87 -27.30
C MET A 121 -7.54 -32.10 -28.62
N MET A 122 -6.24 -32.41 -28.58
CA MET A 122 -5.41 -32.76 -29.75
C MET A 122 -4.74 -34.15 -29.64
N ARG A 123 -5.26 -35.04 -28.79
CA ARG A 123 -4.85 -36.44 -28.72
C ARG A 123 -6.02 -37.37 -29.01
#